data_AF-A0A969XWT4-F1
#
_entry.id   AF-A0A969XWT4-F1
#
_cell.length_a   1.000
_cell.length_b   1.000
_cell.length_c   1.000
_cell.angle_alpha   90.00
_cell.angle_beta   90.00
_cell.angle_gamma   90.00
#
_symmetry.space_group_name_H-M   'P 1'
#
loop_
_entity.id
_entity.type
_entity.pdbx_description
1 polymer ?
#
loop_
_entity_poly.entity_id
_entity_poly.type
_entity_poly.pdbx_seq_one_letter_code
_entity_poly.pdbx_strand_id
1 'polypeptide(L)'
;MAEWSEDSLDEDEWSDEPLDEDEFPDEADLADDGDEVLGSLVPCPHCGRAMYEEAPRCPMCGQWVSRHGRWRTSRKVYVRGGLWLARLLLANWLLWIALSAAAVVLWWMGRE
;
A
#
# COMPACT_ATOMS: atom_id res chain seq x y z
N MET A 1 54.95 31.47 -12.16
CA MET A 1 54.01 31.95 -13.20
C MET A 1 53.40 30.72 -13.80
N ALA A 2 52.21 30.34 -13.35
CA ALA A 2 51.45 29.26 -13.94
C ALA A 2 50.59 29.89 -15.04
N GLU A 3 50.90 29.51 -16.26
CA GLU A 3 50.18 29.82 -17.49
C GLU A 3 48.86 29.06 -17.43
N TRP A 4 47.73 29.77 -17.31
CA TRP A 4 46.41 29.16 -17.39
C TRP A 4 46.04 29.15 -18.87
N SER A 5 46.08 27.97 -19.50
CA SER A 5 45.44 27.77 -20.81
C SER A 5 43.93 27.81 -20.59
N GLU A 6 43.28 28.79 -21.21
CA GLU A 6 41.83 28.85 -21.37
C GLU A 6 41.35 27.55 -22.03
N ASP A 7 40.88 26.62 -21.19
CA ASP A 7 40.11 25.45 -21.60
C ASP A 7 38.78 26.00 -22.14
N SER A 8 38.69 26.03 -23.47
CA SER A 8 37.50 26.40 -24.22
C SER A 8 36.37 25.47 -23.79
N LEU A 9 35.42 26.00 -23.02
CA LEU A 9 34.17 25.31 -22.74
C LEU A 9 33.49 25.07 -24.08
N ASP A 10 33.45 23.81 -24.50
CA ASP A 10 32.68 23.34 -25.64
C ASP A 10 31.21 23.69 -25.37
N GLU A 11 30.75 24.79 -25.97
CA GLU A 11 29.35 25.21 -25.90
C GLU A 11 28.52 24.11 -26.54
N ASP A 12 27.73 23.42 -25.70
CA ASP A 12 26.84 22.34 -26.08
C ASP A 12 26.10 22.69 -27.39
N GLU A 13 26.48 22.01 -28.46
CA GLU A 13 25.90 22.14 -29.80
C GLU A 13 24.47 21.61 -29.76
N TRP A 14 23.53 22.50 -29.42
CA TRP A 14 22.11 22.28 -29.68
C TRP A 14 21.96 22.19 -31.20
N SER A 15 21.77 20.97 -31.72
CA SER A 15 21.53 20.78 -33.15
C SER A 15 20.18 21.41 -33.51
N ASP A 16 20.19 22.41 -34.40
CA ASP A 16 19.00 22.99 -35.04
C ASP A 16 18.33 21.99 -36.03
N GLU A 17 18.61 20.70 -35.90
CA GLU A 17 18.02 19.66 -36.73
C GLU A 17 16.57 19.43 -36.32
N PRO A 18 15.62 19.50 -37.27
CA PRO A 18 14.23 19.18 -36.98
C PRO A 18 14.16 17.71 -36.53
N LEU A 19 13.46 17.46 -35.42
CA LEU A 19 13.22 16.11 -34.92
C LEU A 19 12.59 15.24 -36.01
N ASP A 20 13.04 13.99 -36.09
CA ASP A 20 12.49 13.01 -37.03
C ASP A 20 11.07 12.60 -36.61
N GLU A 21 10.22 12.22 -37.57
CA GLU A 21 8.83 11.84 -37.30
C GLU A 21 8.70 10.65 -36.34
N ASP A 22 9.70 9.77 -36.35
CA ASP A 22 9.82 8.60 -35.46
C ASP A 22 10.22 8.96 -34.01
N GLU A 23 10.65 10.20 -33.76
CA GLU A 23 10.99 10.69 -32.41
C GLU A 23 9.79 11.30 -31.69
N PHE A 24 8.72 11.62 -32.42
CA PHE A 24 7.47 12.04 -31.81
C PHE A 24 6.73 10.84 -31.22
N PRO A 25 6.13 10.96 -30.02
CA PRO A 25 5.34 9.89 -29.43
C PRO A 25 4.24 9.43 -30.40
N ASP A 26 4.19 8.14 -30.66
CA ASP A 26 3.20 7.57 -31.58
C ASP A 26 1.88 7.25 -30.84
N GLU A 27 0.88 6.76 -31.58
CA GLU A 27 -0.41 6.41 -30.98
C GLU A 27 -0.32 5.25 -29.97
N ALA A 28 0.73 4.42 -30.04
CA ALA A 28 0.97 3.34 -29.10
C ALA A 28 1.63 3.85 -27.82
N ASP A 29 2.47 4.89 -27.89
CA ASP A 29 3.03 5.58 -26.73
C ASP A 29 1.96 6.39 -25.97
N LEU A 30 0.96 6.91 -26.69
CA LEU A 30 -0.21 7.58 -26.10
C LEU A 30 -1.32 6.62 -25.65
N ALA A 31 -1.23 5.35 -26.03
CA ALA A 31 -2.12 4.31 -25.55
C ALA A 31 -1.77 3.99 -24.09
N ASP A 32 -2.19 4.90 -23.21
CA ASP A 32 -2.16 4.77 -21.75
C ASP A 32 -2.87 3.47 -21.34
N ASP A 33 -2.11 2.38 -21.29
CA ASP A 33 -2.47 1.14 -20.60
C ASP A 33 -2.24 1.25 -19.08
N GLY A 34 -1.91 2.46 -18.62
CA GLY A 34 -1.64 2.84 -17.26
C GLY A 34 -2.91 2.99 -16.44
N ASP A 35 -3.15 2.01 -15.59
CA ASP A 35 -3.45 2.25 -14.18
C ASP A 35 -2.33 3.06 -13.48
N GLU A 36 -1.77 4.08 -14.14
CA GLU A 36 -0.82 5.01 -13.57
C GLU A 36 -1.51 5.67 -12.40
N VAL A 37 -1.04 5.25 -11.23
CA VAL A 37 -1.50 5.65 -9.92
C VAL A 37 -1.34 7.17 -9.81
N LEU A 38 -2.32 7.93 -10.29
CA LEU A 38 -2.47 9.34 -9.94
C LEU A 38 -2.43 9.37 -8.41
N GLY A 39 -1.31 9.86 -7.86
CA GLY A 39 -0.94 9.69 -6.46
C GLY A 39 -2.14 9.87 -5.55
N SER A 40 -2.46 8.86 -4.75
CA SER A 40 -3.68 8.85 -3.95
C SER A 40 -3.73 10.08 -3.04
N LEU A 41 -4.79 10.89 -3.17
CA LEU A 41 -5.01 12.02 -2.27
C LEU A 41 -5.57 11.51 -0.95
N VAL A 42 -4.94 11.91 0.14
CA VAL A 42 -5.27 11.50 1.49
C VAL A 42 -5.48 12.72 2.38
N PRO A 43 -6.37 12.67 3.38
CA PRO A 43 -6.54 13.77 4.31
C PRO A 43 -5.35 13.87 5.26
N CYS A 44 -4.85 15.09 5.45
CA CYS A 44 -3.80 15.39 6.42
C CYS A 44 -4.28 15.07 7.86
N PRO A 45 -3.49 14.35 8.68
CA PRO A 45 -3.87 14.02 10.06
C PRO A 45 -3.94 15.23 10.99
N HIS A 46 -3.36 16.38 10.60
CA HIS A 46 -3.31 17.59 11.43
C HIS A 46 -4.38 18.61 11.07
N CYS A 47 -4.63 18.85 9.77
CA CYS A 47 -5.56 19.89 9.30
C CYS A 47 -6.74 19.35 8.47
N GLY A 48 -6.77 18.06 8.15
CA GLY A 48 -7.85 17.40 7.41
C GLY A 48 -7.91 17.70 5.90
N ARG A 49 -7.07 18.60 5.38
CA ARG A 49 -7.04 18.94 3.95
C ARG A 49 -6.43 17.81 3.12
N ALA A 50 -6.89 17.67 1.88
CA ALA A 50 -6.34 16.71 0.95
C ALA A 50 -4.89 17.04 0.59
N MET A 51 -4.04 16.02 0.56
CA MET A 51 -2.65 16.10 0.15
C MET A 51 -2.24 14.76 -0.46
N TYR A 52 -1.21 14.75 -1.31
CA TYR A 52 -0.65 13.51 -1.84
C TYR A 52 -0.09 12.63 -0.71
N GLU A 53 -0.30 11.31 -0.81
CA GLU A 53 0.18 10.36 0.19
C GLU A 53 1.70 10.35 0.35
N GLU A 54 2.42 10.60 -0.74
CA GLU A 54 3.88 10.67 -0.78
C GLU A 54 4.46 12.00 -0.28
N ALA A 55 3.62 13.02 -0.08
CA ALA A 55 4.10 14.32 0.39
C ALA A 55 4.60 14.20 1.86
N PRO A 56 5.90 14.42 2.12
CA PRO A 56 6.47 14.25 3.45
C PRO A 56 5.95 15.28 4.46
N ARG A 57 5.49 16.43 3.94
CA ARG A 57 4.98 17.57 4.70
C ARG A 57 3.70 18.08 4.08
N CYS A 58 2.72 18.42 4.91
CA CYS A 58 1.47 18.99 4.41
C CYS A 58 1.70 20.39 3.84
N PRO A 59 1.36 20.65 2.56
CA PRO A 59 1.52 21.98 1.96
C PRO A 59 0.58 23.03 2.57
N MET A 60 -0.49 22.57 3.23
CA MET A 60 -1.53 23.45 3.76
C MET A 60 -1.31 23.91 5.20
N CYS A 61 -0.66 23.11 6.04
CA CYS A 61 -0.39 23.46 7.45
C CYS A 61 1.08 23.36 7.85
N GLY A 62 1.95 22.85 6.97
CA GLY A 62 3.39 22.74 7.24
C GLY A 62 3.76 21.73 8.32
N GLN A 63 2.87 20.83 8.72
CA GLN A 63 3.21 19.73 9.63
C GLN A 63 3.72 18.50 8.88
N TRP A 64 4.66 17.77 9.48
CA TRP A 64 5.19 16.53 8.94
C TRP A 64 4.15 15.40 9.04
N VAL A 65 4.02 14.62 7.97
CA VAL A 65 3.12 13.47 7.93
C VAL A 65 3.92 12.23 8.30
N SER A 66 3.75 11.76 9.54
CA SER A 66 4.36 10.49 9.93
C SER A 66 3.69 9.35 9.17
N ARG A 67 4.46 8.58 8.41
CA ARG A 67 4.06 7.43 7.57
C ARG A 67 3.54 6.23 8.36
N HIS A 68 2.85 6.46 9.48
CA HIS A 68 2.11 5.42 10.18
C HIS A 68 0.85 5.17 9.36
N GLY A 69 0.99 4.23 8.42
CA GLY A 69 -0.02 3.83 7.46
C GLY A 69 -1.41 3.76 8.10
N ARG A 70 -2.39 4.27 7.37
CA ARG A 70 -3.80 4.32 7.73
C ARG A 70 -4.41 2.91 7.79
N TRP A 71 -3.88 2.02 8.61
CA TRP A 71 -4.52 0.76 9.00
C TRP A 71 -5.56 0.99 10.11
N ARG A 72 -6.26 2.13 10.08
CA ARG A 72 -7.19 2.55 11.15
C ARG A 72 -8.66 2.52 10.76
N THR A 73 -8.99 2.36 9.48
CA THR A 73 -10.38 2.39 9.01
C THR A 73 -11.08 1.02 9.12
N SER A 74 -10.34 -0.09 9.13
CA SER A 74 -10.90 -1.45 9.21
C SER A 74 -11.06 -2.01 10.65
N ARG A 75 -10.77 -1.22 11.69
CA ARG A 75 -10.77 -1.70 13.09
C ARG A 75 -12.09 -2.37 13.51
N LYS A 76 -13.23 -1.94 12.94
CA LYS A 76 -14.56 -2.53 13.21
C LYS A 76 -14.81 -3.87 12.50
N VAL A 77 -14.17 -4.14 11.38
CA VAL A 77 -14.34 -5.40 10.62
C VAL A 77 -13.53 -6.50 11.29
N TYR A 78 -12.29 -6.21 11.69
CA TYR A 78 -11.44 -7.18 12.40
C TYR A 78 -12.00 -7.59 13.76
N VAL A 79 -12.62 -6.67 14.52
CA VAL A 79 -13.26 -7.02 15.81
C VAL A 79 -14.45 -7.96 15.60
N ARG A 80 -15.29 -7.72 14.59
CA ARG A 80 -16.41 -8.62 14.26
C ARG A 80 -15.93 -9.97 13.75
N GLY A 81 -14.94 -9.99 12.88
CA GLY A 81 -14.33 -11.22 12.37
C GLY A 81 -13.68 -12.04 13.48
N GLY A 82 -12.93 -11.39 14.37
CA GLY A 82 -12.30 -12.04 15.53
C GLY A 82 -13.33 -12.65 16.48
N LEU A 83 -14.43 -11.96 16.77
CA LEU A 83 -15.50 -12.49 17.62
C LEU A 83 -16.16 -13.74 17.00
N TRP A 84 -16.41 -13.73 15.69
CA TRP A 84 -16.97 -14.87 14.96
C TRP A 84 -16.01 -16.07 14.97
N LEU A 85 -14.74 -15.85 14.64
CA LEU A 85 -13.72 -16.90 14.66
C LEU A 85 -13.56 -17.51 16.05
N ALA A 86 -13.49 -16.69 17.10
CA ALA A 86 -13.41 -17.17 18.48
C ALA A 86 -14.62 -18.03 18.86
N ARG A 87 -15.83 -17.61 18.45
CA ARG A 87 -17.06 -18.36 18.72
C ARG A 87 -17.09 -19.72 18.01
N LEU A 88 -16.63 -19.78 16.75
CA LEU A 88 -16.54 -21.03 16.00
C LEU A 88 -15.48 -21.98 16.58
N LEU A 89 -14.32 -21.46 16.99
CA LEU A 89 -13.28 -22.25 17.62
C LEU A 89 -13.76 -22.85 18.95
N LEU A 90 -14.45 -22.07 19.79
CA LEU A 90 -15.03 -22.55 21.04
C LEU A 90 -16.11 -23.62 20.80
N ALA A 91 -17.02 -23.40 19.85
CA ALA A 91 -18.05 -24.37 19.50
C ALA A 91 -17.43 -25.68 18.98
N ASN A 92 -16.43 -25.59 18.09
CA ASN A 92 -15.70 -26.74 17.59
C ASN A 92 -15.00 -27.50 18.73
N TRP A 93 -14.31 -26.79 19.62
CA TRP A 93 -13.63 -27.40 20.77
C TRP A 93 -14.60 -28.12 21.72
N LEU A 94 -15.75 -27.50 22.02
CA LEU A 94 -16.79 -28.13 22.85
C LEU A 94 -17.41 -29.36 22.18
N LEU A 95 -17.62 -29.34 20.86
CA LEU A 95 -18.10 -30.49 20.11
C LEU A 95 -17.14 -31.67 20.23
N TRP A 96 -15.84 -31.45 20.07
CA TRP A 96 -14.83 -32.49 20.25
C TRP A 96 -14.82 -33.07 21.66
N ILE A 97 -14.93 -32.22 22.69
CA ILE A 97 -15.05 -32.66 24.08
C ILE A 97 -16.29 -33.53 24.28
N ALA A 98 -17.45 -33.08 23.79
CA ALA A 98 -18.70 -33.83 23.92
C ALA A 98 -18.63 -35.20 23.20
N LEU A 99 -18.06 -35.24 21.99
CA LEU A 99 -17.85 -36.48 21.25
C LEU A 99 -16.91 -37.44 21.98
N SER A 100 -15.80 -36.93 22.53
CA SER A 100 -14.88 -37.77 23.33
C SER A 100 -15.54 -38.30 24.60
N ALA A 101 -16.32 -37.47 25.29
CA ALA A 101 -17.03 -37.88 26.51
C ALA A 101 -18.08 -38.96 26.19
N ALA A 102 -18.84 -38.78 25.09
CA ALA A 102 -19.79 -39.78 24.62
C ALA A 102 -19.09 -41.10 24.25
N ALA A 103 -17.96 -41.04 23.55
CA ALA A 103 -17.17 -42.23 23.21
C ALA A 103 -16.68 -42.99 24.46
N VAL A 104 -16.20 -42.27 25.48
CA VAL A 104 -15.78 -42.86 26.76
C VAL A 104 -16.95 -43.52 27.49
N VAL A 105 -18.12 -42.87 27.53
CA VAL A 105 -19.33 -43.40 28.18
C VAL A 105 -19.83 -44.67 27.47
N LEU A 106 -19.87 -44.66 26.13
CA LEU A 106 -20.25 -45.83 25.34
C LEU A 106 -19.25 -46.98 25.52
N TRP A 107 -17.95 -46.67 25.59
CA TRP A 107 -16.93 -47.67 25.88
C TRP A 107 -17.09 -48.28 27.27
N TRP A 108 -17.46 -47.49 28.28
CA TRP A 108 -17.69 -47.96 29.64
C TRP A 108 -18.91 -48.88 29.73
N MET A 109 -20.05 -48.50 29.15
CA MET A 109 -21.27 -49.31 29.15
C MET A 109 -21.16 -50.60 28.31
N GLY A 110 -20.37 -50.60 27.23
CA GLY A 110 -20.16 -51.80 26.42
C GLY A 110 -19.18 -52.81 27.03
N ARG A 111 -18.57 -52.50 28.18
CA ARG A 111 -17.58 -53.34 28.86
C ARG A 111 -18.17 -54.18 30.00
N GLU A 112 -19.44 -53.96 30.35
CA GLU A 112 -20.22 -54.70 31.35
C GLU A 112 -20.96 -55.88 30.68
#